data_AF-A0A370NM36-F1
#
_entry.id   AF-A0A370NM36-F1
#
_cell.length_a   1.000
_cell.length_b   1.000
_cell.length_c   1.000
_cell.angle_alpha   90.00
_cell.angle_beta   90.00
_cell.angle_gamma   90.00
#
_symmetry.space_group_name_H-M   'P 1'
#
loop_
_entity.id
_entity.type
_entity.pdbx_description
1 polymer ?
#
loop_
_entity_poly.entity_id
_entity_poly.type
_entity_poly.pdbx_seq_one_letter_code
_entity_poly.pdbx_strand_id
1 'polypeptide(L)'
;MNDPQAGPAVTLRSRRRQGAVLLAGAGALLVAACASSGGGASKFDVDSFLRASDSALPEVLGNAAFLKATRVPANDCAVMLQSASTGVLEDLPPSSSARGPAWLLHPKDQPGQVWLVVSEAGGERTCHGPLPADAMKTLTDRAKG
;
A
#
# COMPACT_ATOMS: atom_id res chain seq x y z
N MET A 1 7.40 8.91 -79.91
CA MET A 1 7.21 10.36 -79.62
C MET A 1 6.05 10.45 -78.65
N ASN A 2 6.06 11.06 -77.46
CA ASN A 2 6.90 12.06 -76.80
C ASN A 2 6.86 11.76 -75.29
N ASP A 3 7.97 11.99 -74.61
CA ASP A 3 7.99 12.44 -73.21
C ASP A 3 8.52 13.87 -73.23
N PRO A 4 7.94 14.80 -72.46
CA PRO A 4 8.79 15.78 -71.81
C PRO A 4 8.40 16.07 -70.34
N GLN A 5 9.45 16.45 -69.61
CA GLN A 5 9.56 16.68 -68.17
C GLN A 5 8.88 17.97 -67.63
N ALA A 6 8.81 17.98 -66.28
CA ALA A 6 9.21 19.06 -65.36
C ALA A 6 8.17 20.12 -64.91
N GLY A 7 7.99 20.22 -63.58
CA GLY A 7 7.44 21.39 -62.90
C GLY A 7 7.01 21.13 -61.44
N PRO A 8 7.57 21.79 -60.40
CA PRO A 8 7.46 21.41 -58.98
C PRO A 8 6.40 22.21 -58.19
N ALA A 9 5.91 21.68 -57.07
CA ALA A 9 5.45 22.47 -55.92
C ALA A 9 5.26 21.61 -54.68
N VAL A 10 6.19 21.73 -53.72
CA VAL A 10 5.95 21.35 -52.33
C VAL A 10 4.96 22.37 -51.74
N THR A 11 3.88 21.89 -51.13
CA THR A 11 3.20 22.65 -50.08
C THR A 11 2.62 21.69 -49.05
N LEU A 12 3.23 21.67 -47.85
CA LEU A 12 2.57 21.16 -46.65
C LEU A 12 1.31 21.97 -46.40
N ARG A 13 0.19 21.31 -46.05
CA ARG A 13 -0.64 21.75 -44.93
C ARG A 13 -1.62 20.67 -44.49
N SER A 14 -1.58 20.47 -43.17
CA SER A 14 -2.45 19.70 -42.31
C SER A 14 -3.95 19.80 -42.63
N ARG A 15 -4.66 18.66 -42.60
CA ARG A 15 -6.08 18.64 -42.20
C ARG A 15 -6.32 17.57 -41.15
N ARG A 16 -6.43 18.04 -39.91
CA ARG A 16 -7.08 17.34 -38.80
C ARG A 16 -8.45 16.85 -39.29
N ARG A 17 -8.70 15.54 -39.21
CA ARG A 17 -10.08 15.04 -39.28
C ARG A 17 -10.71 15.24 -37.91
N GLN A 18 -11.61 16.22 -37.85
CA GLN A 18 -12.60 16.37 -36.82
C GLN A 18 -13.64 15.26 -37.00
N GLY A 19 -13.84 14.46 -35.96
CA GLY A 19 -15.01 13.61 -35.79
C GLY A 19 -15.56 13.89 -34.40
N ALA A 20 -16.57 14.75 -34.33
CA ALA A 20 -17.29 15.08 -33.11
C ALA A 20 -18.38 14.02 -32.85
N VAL A 21 -18.47 13.52 -31.61
CA VAL A 21 -19.75 13.15 -31.01
C VAL A 21 -19.71 13.57 -29.54
N LEU A 22 -20.57 14.52 -29.21
CA LEU A 22 -20.94 14.93 -27.86
C LEU A 22 -21.87 13.87 -27.26
N LEU A 23 -21.58 13.41 -26.05
CA LEU A 23 -22.60 12.89 -25.13
C LEU A 23 -22.30 13.42 -23.73
N ALA A 24 -23.22 14.24 -23.23
CA ALA A 24 -23.25 14.78 -21.89
C ALA A 24 -23.56 13.67 -20.87
N GLY A 25 -22.79 13.62 -19.79
CA GLY A 25 -23.04 12.78 -18.62
C GLY A 25 -22.57 13.54 -17.38
N ALA A 26 -23.45 13.61 -16.40
CA ALA A 26 -23.36 14.42 -15.19
C ALA A 26 -22.10 14.15 -14.35
N GLY A 27 -21.70 15.18 -13.60
CA GLY A 27 -20.56 15.14 -12.69
C GLY A 27 -20.64 13.99 -11.68
N ALA A 28 -19.54 13.26 -11.58
CA ALA A 28 -19.15 12.53 -10.40
C ALA A 28 -17.71 12.92 -10.07
N LEU A 29 -17.48 13.16 -8.79
CA LEU A 29 -16.33 13.82 -8.24
C LEU A 29 -15.03 13.04 -8.45
N LEU A 30 -13.98 13.81 -8.68
CA LEU A 30 -12.56 13.51 -8.51
C LEU A 30 -12.29 12.58 -7.33
N VAL A 31 -11.79 11.36 -7.58
CA VAL A 31 -10.62 10.79 -6.87
C VAL A 31 -9.91 9.80 -7.82
N ALA A 32 -9.16 10.34 -8.77
CA ALA A 32 -8.03 9.60 -9.32
C ALA A 32 -6.86 9.82 -8.35
N ALA A 33 -6.80 9.02 -7.29
CA ALA A 33 -5.64 9.02 -6.40
C ALA A 33 -4.42 8.58 -7.23
N CYS A 34 -3.48 9.49 -7.40
CA CYS A 34 -2.20 9.27 -8.07
C CYS A 34 -1.46 8.10 -7.41
N ALA A 35 -1.47 6.92 -8.04
CA ALA A 35 -0.44 5.92 -7.83
C ALA A 35 0.83 6.32 -8.63
N SER A 36 1.38 7.50 -8.34
CA SER A 36 2.72 7.88 -8.75
C SER A 36 3.66 7.64 -7.58
N SER A 37 4.34 6.49 -7.57
CA SER A 37 5.54 6.29 -6.75
C SER A 37 6.41 5.19 -7.38
N GLY A 38 6.73 5.38 -8.65
CA GLY A 38 7.88 4.75 -9.29
C GLY A 38 8.98 5.79 -9.44
N GLY A 39 10.06 5.67 -8.65
CA GLY A 39 11.32 6.38 -8.86
C GLY A 39 11.60 7.52 -7.86
N GLY A 40 12.45 7.24 -6.88
CA GLY A 40 13.01 8.24 -5.94
C GLY A 40 13.06 7.70 -4.52
N ALA A 41 14.25 7.48 -3.99
CA ALA A 41 14.49 6.86 -2.69
C ALA A 41 14.07 7.74 -1.51
N SER A 42 12.79 7.69 -1.14
CA SER A 42 12.31 8.07 0.20
C SER A 42 11.93 6.79 0.93
N LYS A 43 12.73 6.39 1.91
CA LYS A 43 12.46 5.25 2.78
C LYS A 43 11.12 5.53 3.49
N PHE A 44 10.16 4.61 3.42
CA PHE A 44 8.87 4.78 4.06
C PHE A 44 9.07 5.00 5.57
N ASP A 45 8.61 6.14 6.09
CA ASP A 45 8.76 6.46 7.50
C ASP A 45 7.63 5.80 8.31
N VAL A 46 7.97 4.65 8.88
CA VAL A 46 7.07 3.80 9.66
C VAL A 46 6.59 4.50 10.91
N ASP A 47 7.46 5.21 11.64
CA ASP A 47 7.10 5.83 12.91
C ASP A 47 6.20 7.04 12.70
N SER A 48 6.55 7.91 11.73
CA SER A 48 5.70 9.05 11.37
C SER A 48 4.32 8.60 10.89
N PHE A 49 4.25 7.53 10.10
CA PHE A 49 2.96 6.98 9.66
C PHE A 49 2.13 6.45 10.84
N LEU A 50 2.71 5.63 11.74
CA LEU A 50 1.96 5.07 12.87
C LEU A 50 1.49 6.14 13.86
N ARG A 51 2.24 7.24 13.99
CA ARG A 51 1.92 8.35 14.91
C ARG A 51 1.02 9.42 14.31
N ALA A 52 0.75 9.36 13.00
CA ALA A 52 -0.13 10.31 12.35
C ALA A 52 -1.54 10.25 12.96
N SER A 53 -2.13 11.42 13.22
CA SER A 53 -3.42 11.54 13.91
C SER A 53 -4.57 10.92 13.12
N ASP A 54 -4.47 10.94 11.80
CA ASP A 54 -5.42 10.36 10.84
C ASP A 54 -5.22 8.86 10.62
N SER A 55 -4.06 8.31 10.98
CA SER A 55 -3.81 6.88 10.77
C SER A 55 -4.67 6.01 11.67
N ALA A 56 -5.36 5.05 11.04
CA ALA A 56 -6.18 4.06 11.70
C ALA A 56 -5.66 2.64 11.44
N LEU A 57 -5.96 1.70 12.34
CA LEU A 57 -5.53 0.30 12.21
C LEU A 57 -5.90 -0.33 10.84
N PRO A 58 -7.09 -0.10 10.27
CA PRO A 58 -7.42 -0.61 8.93
C PRO A 58 -6.53 -0.06 7.82
N GLU A 59 -6.08 1.18 7.95
CA GLU A 59 -5.20 1.81 6.96
C GLU A 59 -3.80 1.21 7.02
N VAL A 60 -3.28 0.95 8.23
CA VAL A 60 -2.00 0.24 8.40
C VAL A 60 -2.04 -1.14 7.77
N LEU A 61 -3.12 -1.91 7.99
CA LEU A 61 -3.34 -3.24 7.41
C LEU A 61 -3.57 -3.21 5.89
N GLY A 62 -4.11 -2.10 5.37
CA GLY A 62 -4.32 -1.88 3.94
C GLY A 62 -3.08 -1.34 3.21
N ASN A 63 -2.12 -0.74 3.92
CA ASN A 63 -1.02 -0.02 3.30
C ASN A 63 0.10 -0.96 2.82
N ALA A 64 0.16 -1.19 1.51
CA ALA A 64 1.18 -2.05 0.90
C ALA A 64 2.62 -1.52 1.09
N ALA A 65 2.82 -0.19 1.17
CA ALA A 65 4.14 0.38 1.38
C ALA A 65 4.64 0.13 2.81
N PHE A 66 3.77 0.32 3.82
CA PHE A 66 4.05 -0.04 5.21
C PHE A 66 4.42 -1.53 5.33
N LEU A 67 3.57 -2.41 4.78
CA LEU A 67 3.72 -3.86 4.91
C LEU A 67 4.90 -4.40 4.09
N LYS A 68 5.34 -3.69 3.06
CA LYS A 68 6.59 -4.01 2.35
C LYS A 68 7.81 -3.52 3.12
N ALA A 69 7.74 -2.32 3.70
CA ALA A 69 8.85 -1.70 4.41
C ALA A 69 9.17 -2.38 5.74
N THR A 70 8.16 -2.97 6.39
CA THR A 70 8.28 -3.62 7.70
C THR A 70 8.36 -5.14 7.63
N ARG A 71 8.28 -5.73 6.43
CA ARG A 71 8.26 -7.19 6.25
C ARG A 71 9.53 -7.85 6.78
N VAL A 72 9.34 -8.77 7.72
CA VAL A 72 10.39 -9.66 8.21
C VAL A 72 10.58 -10.81 7.20
N PRO A 73 11.80 -11.33 7.00
CA PRO A 73 12.02 -12.51 6.17
C PRO A 73 11.15 -13.70 6.59
N ALA A 74 10.67 -14.49 5.63
CA ALA A 74 9.71 -15.57 5.90
C ALA A 74 10.24 -16.60 6.91
N ASN A 75 11.54 -16.94 6.84
CA ASN A 75 12.17 -17.85 7.79
C ASN A 75 12.16 -17.28 9.22
N ASP A 76 12.51 -16.01 9.37
CA ASP A 76 12.54 -15.35 10.67
C ASP A 76 11.14 -15.19 11.26
N CYS A 77 10.13 -14.92 10.41
CA CYS A 77 8.73 -14.93 10.81
C CYS A 77 8.28 -16.32 11.27
N ALA A 78 8.65 -17.39 10.57
CA ALA A 78 8.33 -18.75 10.97
C ALA A 78 8.96 -19.11 12.32
N VAL A 79 10.24 -18.78 12.53
CA VAL A 79 10.93 -18.98 13.82
C VAL A 79 10.24 -18.20 14.93
N MET A 80 9.85 -16.94 14.66
CA MET A 80 9.15 -16.08 15.60
C MET A 80 7.77 -16.63 16.00
N LEU A 81 7.01 -17.17 15.05
CA LEU A 81 5.69 -17.75 15.31
C LEU A 81 5.76 -19.14 15.96
N GLN A 82 6.84 -19.90 15.74
CA GLN A 82 7.02 -21.24 16.29
C GLN A 82 7.61 -21.24 17.70
N SER A 83 8.39 -20.22 18.06
CA SER A 83 9.03 -20.14 19.36
C SER A 83 7.96 -19.96 20.45
N ALA A 84 7.81 -20.95 21.33
CA ALA A 84 6.91 -20.86 22.50
C ALA A 84 7.31 -19.75 23.51
N SER A 85 8.39 -19.02 23.23
CA SER A 85 8.96 -17.94 24.03
C SER A 85 8.57 -16.53 23.56
N THR A 86 7.97 -16.38 22.37
CA THR A 86 7.79 -15.07 21.71
C THR A 86 6.68 -14.18 22.26
N GLY A 87 6.04 -14.63 23.35
CA GLY A 87 5.15 -13.82 24.17
C GLY A 87 3.69 -13.96 23.76
N VAL A 88 2.91 -12.89 23.93
CA VAL A 88 1.44 -12.95 23.79
C VAL A 88 1.04 -12.53 22.39
N LEU A 89 0.20 -13.33 21.74
CA LEU A 89 -0.44 -12.97 20.48
C LEU A 89 -1.83 -12.38 20.80
N GLU A 90 -1.98 -11.08 20.65
CA GLU A 90 -3.25 -10.36 20.80
C GLU A 90 -3.98 -10.30 19.45
N ASP A 91 -5.25 -10.68 19.42
CA ASP A 91 -6.10 -10.55 18.23
C ASP A 91 -6.47 -9.08 18.00
N LEU A 92 -6.30 -8.63 16.76
CA LEU A 92 -6.69 -7.29 16.37
C LEU A 92 -8.17 -7.29 15.97
N PRO A 93 -8.92 -6.22 16.30
CA PRO A 93 -10.31 -6.13 15.89
C PRO A 93 -10.43 -6.33 14.37
N PRO A 94 -11.49 -7.02 13.91
CA PRO A 94 -11.64 -7.35 12.50
C PRO A 94 -11.62 -6.07 11.69
N SER A 95 -10.58 -5.93 10.88
CA SER A 95 -10.43 -4.81 9.97
C SER A 95 -11.22 -5.10 8.70
N SER A 96 -11.91 -4.09 8.17
CA SER A 96 -12.51 -4.17 6.83
C SER A 96 -11.48 -4.23 5.70
N SER A 97 -10.18 -4.26 6.04
CA SER A 97 -9.11 -4.49 5.07
C SER A 97 -9.35 -5.79 4.31
N ALA A 98 -9.06 -5.82 3.01
CA ALA A 98 -9.16 -7.03 2.17
C ALA A 98 -8.21 -8.17 2.59
N ARG A 99 -7.38 -7.95 3.63
CA ARG A 99 -6.51 -8.99 4.21
C ARG A 99 -7.25 -9.72 5.32
N GLY A 100 -6.86 -10.97 5.51
CA GLY A 100 -7.42 -11.82 6.54
C GLY A 100 -7.10 -11.33 7.96
N PRO A 101 -7.34 -12.18 8.97
CA PRO A 101 -7.13 -11.80 10.37
C PRO A 101 -5.68 -11.38 10.63
N ALA A 102 -5.53 -10.47 11.59
CA ALA A 102 -4.26 -9.91 12.00
C ALA A 102 -4.11 -9.94 13.53
N TRP A 103 -2.87 -9.97 14.00
CA TRP A 103 -2.54 -10.07 15.43
C TRP A 103 -1.34 -9.19 15.77
N LEU A 104 -1.23 -8.79 17.02
CA LEU A 104 -0.01 -8.22 17.59
C LEU A 104 0.72 -9.25 18.43
N LEU A 105 1.97 -9.51 18.09
CA LEU A 105 2.88 -10.31 18.89
C LEU A 105 3.67 -9.39 19.83
N HIS A 106 3.48 -9.62 21.13
CA HIS A 106 4.17 -8.91 22.20
C HIS A 106 5.32 -9.77 22.73
N PRO A 107 6.58 -9.49 22.38
CA PRO A 107 7.76 -10.20 22.91
C PRO A 107 7.85 -10.05 24.43
N LYS A 108 8.31 -11.10 25.13
CA LYS A 108 8.54 -11.01 26.59
C LYS A 108 9.71 -10.08 26.93
N ASP A 109 10.76 -10.11 26.13
CA ASP A 109 12.03 -9.42 26.45
C ASP A 109 12.09 -7.98 25.90
N GLN A 110 11.12 -7.56 25.08
CA GLN A 110 11.13 -6.27 24.38
C GLN A 110 9.77 -5.56 24.46
N PRO A 111 9.29 -5.19 25.67
CA PRO A 111 7.93 -4.66 25.84
C PRO A 111 7.64 -3.34 25.10
N GLY A 112 8.66 -2.60 24.71
CA GLY A 112 8.52 -1.38 23.88
C GLY A 112 8.33 -1.66 22.38
N GLN A 113 8.40 -2.93 21.96
CA GLN A 113 8.29 -3.35 20.57
C GLN A 113 7.20 -4.40 20.41
N VAL A 114 6.55 -4.40 19.26
CA VAL A 114 5.60 -5.43 18.86
C VAL A 114 5.85 -5.83 17.41
N TRP A 115 5.39 -7.02 17.03
CA TRP A 115 5.31 -7.42 15.64
C TRP A 115 3.86 -7.55 15.22
N LEU A 116 3.53 -6.97 14.08
CA LEU A 116 2.24 -7.18 13.45
C LEU A 116 2.30 -8.46 12.63
N VAL A 117 1.41 -9.41 12.92
CA VAL A 117 1.25 -10.65 12.18
C VAL A 117 -0.01 -10.54 11.34
N VAL A 118 0.10 -10.69 10.02
CA VAL A 118 -1.03 -10.57 9.09
C VAL A 118 -1.18 -11.87 8.32
N SER A 119 -2.41 -12.40 8.28
CA SER A 119 -2.76 -13.52 7.40
C SER A 119 -2.89 -13.03 5.95
N GLU A 120 -2.18 -13.70 5.04
CA GLU A 120 -2.33 -13.52 3.60
C GLU A 120 -3.32 -14.55 3.03
N ALA A 121 -3.84 -14.26 1.82
CA ALA A 121 -4.69 -15.19 1.11
C ALA A 121 -3.93 -16.49 0.83
N GLY A 122 -4.49 -17.63 1.22
CA GLY A 122 -3.81 -18.93 1.15
C GLY A 122 -3.34 -19.48 2.50
N GLY A 123 -3.56 -18.75 3.61
CA GLY A 123 -3.29 -19.24 4.97
C GLY A 123 -1.85 -19.01 5.44
N GLU A 124 -1.00 -18.42 4.60
CA GLU A 124 0.32 -17.96 5.00
C GLU A 124 0.23 -16.76 5.96
N ARG A 125 1.22 -16.64 6.84
CA ARG A 125 1.34 -15.52 7.78
C ARG A 125 2.60 -14.73 7.49
N THR A 126 2.48 -13.42 7.58
CA THR A 126 3.60 -12.50 7.44
C THR A 126 3.79 -11.72 8.73
N CYS A 127 5.04 -11.49 9.11
CA CYS A 127 5.39 -10.74 10.30
C CYS A 127 6.00 -9.38 9.88
N HIS A 128 5.65 -8.33 10.61
CA HIS A 128 6.00 -6.96 10.29
C HIS A 128 6.52 -6.26 11.54
N GLY A 129 7.75 -5.73 11.50
CA GLY A 129 8.35 -5.02 12.63
C GLY A 129 9.88 -5.10 12.71
N PRO A 130 10.48 -4.70 13.84
CA PRO A 130 9.81 -4.28 15.08
C PRO A 130 9.04 -2.95 14.93
N LEU A 131 7.86 -2.85 15.55
CA LEU A 131 7.01 -1.65 15.56
C LEU A 131 6.93 -1.07 16.98
N PRO A 132 6.80 0.27 17.12
CA PRO A 132 6.60 0.91 18.42
C PRO A 132 5.30 0.45 19.10
N ALA A 133 5.42 -0.17 20.28
CA ALA A 133 4.29 -0.77 21.00
C ALA A 133 3.24 0.27 21.41
N ASP A 134 3.66 1.48 21.79
CA ASP A 134 2.78 2.59 22.17
C ASP A 134 1.90 3.07 21.00
N ALA A 135 2.50 3.19 19.80
CA ALA A 135 1.77 3.62 18.61
C ALA A 135 0.77 2.54 18.17
N MET A 136 1.20 1.28 18.12
CA MET A 136 0.30 0.17 17.78
C MET A 136 -0.83 0.00 18.78
N LYS A 137 -0.55 0.16 20.08
CA LYS A 137 -1.59 0.15 21.12
C LYS A 137 -2.62 1.26 20.90
N THR A 138 -2.16 2.48 20.61
CA THR A 138 -3.04 3.62 20.35
C THR A 138 -3.94 3.40 19.13
N LEU A 139 -3.42 2.76 18.08
CA LEU A 139 -4.19 2.40 16.89
C LEU A 139 -5.24 1.32 17.19
N THR A 140 -4.86 0.29 17.94
CA THR A 140 -5.76 -0.79 18.35
C THR A 140 -6.85 -0.29 19.29
N ASP A 141 -6.52 0.54 20.28
CA ASP A 141 -7.49 1.11 21.21
C ASP A 141 -8.50 1.99 20.45
N ARG A 142 -8.04 2.83 19.51
CA ARG A 142 -8.93 3.61 18.62
C ARG A 142 -9.84 2.74 17.75
N ALA A 143 -9.37 1.58 17.30
CA ALA A 143 -10.16 0.65 16.50
C ALA A 143 -11.22 -0.12 17.32
N LYS A 144 -11.04 -0.25 18.64
CA LYS A 144 -11.98 -0.92 19.55
C LYS A 144 -13.16 -0.03 19.96
N GLY A 145 -13.00 1.30 19.92
CA GLY A 145 -14.04 2.29 20.25
C GLY A 145 -13.83 2.97 21.60
#